data_AF-A0AAE7CPR8-F1
#
_entry.id   AF-A0AAE7CPR8-F1
#
_cell.length_a   1.000
_cell.length_b   1.000
_cell.length_c   1.000
_cell.angle_alpha   90.00
_cell.angle_beta   90.00
_cell.angle_gamma   90.00
#
_symmetry.space_group_name_H-M   'P 1'
#
loop_
_entity.id
_entity.type
_entity.pdbx_description
1 polymer ?
#
loop_
_entity_poly.entity_id
_entity_poly.type
_entity_poly.pdbx_seq_one_letter_code
_entity_poly.pdbx_strand_id
1 'polypeptide(L)'
;MPPDPNGQPQPHHRLLKIELRDDRHGGVETNFSTRSTGFQWFFSFLAAFSAYRDTDERVVVLLDEPGTSLHGEAQGDFLRYVYGQLGPKQQVLYTTHSQHMIDPTRYETMRAIHDQATREDPSLGVVITSVSLSADPKTILPVEAALGYSVSQHLFLGSGPLLAVEGSSDFIFLLRMSDYLISKGRTGLDPRLAIIPVGGIGNMSSSPSWDADCPSARSSTEPRPPR
;
A
#
# COMPACT_ATOMS: atom_id res chain seq x y z
N MET A 1 -20.20 -32.72 35.56
CA MET A 1 -19.06 -32.99 36.46
C MET A 1 -19.56 -32.99 37.90
N PRO A 2 -19.11 -33.91 38.76
CA PRO A 2 -19.44 -33.87 40.17
C PRO A 2 -18.76 -32.68 40.89
N PRO A 3 -19.34 -32.14 41.97
CA PRO A 3 -18.82 -30.97 42.68
C PRO A 3 -17.54 -31.29 43.47
N ASP A 4 -16.68 -30.28 43.64
CA ASP A 4 -15.45 -30.33 44.41
C ASP A 4 -15.74 -30.47 45.92
N PRO A 5 -15.13 -31.44 46.62
CA PRO A 5 -15.37 -31.69 48.04
C PRO A 5 -14.95 -30.56 48.99
N ASN A 6 -14.18 -29.55 48.54
CA ASN A 6 -13.64 -28.51 49.41
C ASN A 6 -14.38 -27.16 49.41
N GLY A 7 -15.52 -27.04 48.72
CA GLY A 7 -16.39 -25.84 48.81
C GLY A 7 -15.74 -24.53 48.32
N GLN A 8 -14.61 -24.61 47.63
CA GLN A 8 -13.96 -23.46 46.99
C GLN A 8 -14.81 -23.04 45.77
N PRO A 9 -15.13 -21.75 45.59
CA PRO A 9 -15.82 -21.28 44.39
C PRO A 9 -14.96 -21.61 43.17
N GLN A 10 -15.44 -22.56 42.35
CA GLN A 10 -14.81 -22.91 41.08
C GLN A 10 -14.74 -21.65 40.21
N PRO A 11 -13.55 -21.17 39.82
CA PRO A 11 -13.46 -19.98 39.00
C PRO A 11 -14.14 -20.24 37.66
N HIS A 12 -15.27 -19.58 37.43
CA HIS A 12 -16.00 -19.61 36.18
C HIS A 12 -15.16 -18.96 35.08
N HIS A 13 -14.27 -19.74 34.46
CA HIS A 13 -13.53 -19.28 33.30
C HIS A 13 -14.49 -19.22 32.11
N ARG A 14 -14.85 -17.99 31.70
CA ARG A 14 -15.52 -17.76 30.42
C ARG A 14 -14.47 -17.91 29.32
N LEU A 15 -14.55 -19.00 28.58
CA LEU A 15 -13.66 -19.30 27.46
C LEU A 15 -14.37 -18.95 26.15
N LEU A 16 -13.84 -17.98 25.41
CA LEU A 16 -14.21 -17.73 24.02
C LEU A 16 -13.22 -18.44 23.11
N LYS A 17 -13.68 -19.49 22.40
CA LYS A 17 -12.90 -20.20 21.40
C LYS A 17 -13.29 -19.68 20.01
N ILE A 18 -12.30 -19.22 19.24
CA ILE A 18 -12.48 -18.77 17.87
C ILE A 18 -11.80 -19.79 16.95
N GLU A 19 -12.56 -20.35 16.01
CA GLU A 19 -12.06 -21.29 15.01
C GLU A 19 -12.25 -20.72 13.61
N LEU A 20 -11.24 -20.95 12.76
CA LEU A 20 -11.22 -20.53 11.38
C LEU A 20 -11.45 -21.74 10.50
N ARG A 21 -12.44 -21.63 9.63
CA ARG A 21 -12.73 -22.62 8.60
C ARG A 21 -12.18 -22.15 7.27
N ASP A 22 -11.35 -22.99 6.65
CA ASP A 22 -10.81 -22.75 5.32
C ASP A 22 -11.53 -23.62 4.29
N ASP A 23 -12.49 -23.03 3.56
CA ASP A 23 -13.25 -23.74 2.53
C ASP A 23 -12.42 -24.05 1.27
N ARG A 24 -11.26 -23.39 1.07
CA ARG A 24 -10.38 -23.64 -0.09
C ARG A 24 -9.54 -24.91 0.09
N HIS A 25 -9.23 -25.25 1.35
CA HIS A 25 -8.48 -26.45 1.71
C HIS A 25 -9.38 -27.54 2.30
N GLY A 26 -10.60 -27.70 1.75
CA GLY A 26 -11.48 -28.81 2.11
C GLY A 26 -12.22 -28.65 3.45
N GLY A 27 -12.44 -27.41 3.90
CA GLY A 27 -13.27 -27.13 5.09
C GLY A 27 -12.55 -27.42 6.41
N VAL A 28 -11.22 -27.37 6.44
CA VAL A 28 -10.44 -27.62 7.65
C VAL A 28 -10.69 -26.50 8.66
N GLU A 29 -11.10 -26.90 9.87
CA GLU A 29 -11.26 -26.02 11.01
C GLU A 29 -9.99 -26.02 11.85
N THR A 30 -9.51 -24.83 12.19
CA THR A 30 -8.27 -24.64 12.96
C THR A 30 -8.49 -23.60 14.04
N ASN A 31 -7.80 -23.74 15.16
CA ASN A 31 -7.87 -22.75 16.22
C ASN A 31 -7.19 -21.44 15.77
N PHE A 32 -7.83 -20.30 16.06
CA PHE A 32 -7.28 -18.97 15.79
C PHE A 32 -5.85 -18.80 16.33
N SER A 33 -5.57 -19.35 17.52
CA SER A 33 -4.26 -19.25 18.17
C SER A 33 -3.13 -19.98 17.44
N THR A 34 -3.46 -20.87 16.50
CA THR A 34 -2.47 -21.65 15.72
C THR A 34 -2.07 -20.95 14.41
N ARG A 35 -2.66 -19.79 14.10
CA ARG A 35 -2.34 -19.02 12.91
C ARG A 35 -1.14 -18.09 13.13
N SER A 36 -0.61 -17.54 12.04
CA SER A 36 0.53 -16.62 12.12
C SER A 36 0.17 -15.39 12.98
N THR A 37 1.17 -14.84 13.68
CA THR A 37 1.01 -13.63 14.50
C THR A 37 0.43 -12.47 13.68
N GLY A 38 0.84 -12.35 12.41
CA GLY A 38 0.30 -11.35 11.49
C GLY A 38 -1.19 -11.55 11.22
N PHE A 39 -1.63 -12.77 10.88
CA PHE A 39 -3.05 -13.05 10.67
C PHE A 39 -3.87 -12.76 11.93
N GLN A 40 -3.36 -13.21 13.09
CA GLN A 40 -4.03 -12.96 14.37
C GLN A 40 -4.19 -11.45 14.61
N TRP A 41 -3.11 -10.68 14.42
CA TRP A 41 -3.14 -9.22 14.56
C TRP A 41 -4.16 -8.58 13.61
N PHE A 42 -4.14 -8.94 12.32
CA PHE A 42 -5.02 -8.35 11.31
C PHE A 42 -6.50 -8.65 11.59
N PHE A 43 -6.82 -9.90 11.91
CA PHE A 43 -8.18 -10.29 12.23
C PHE A 43 -8.66 -9.64 13.53
N SER A 44 -7.81 -9.60 14.57
CA SER A 44 -8.13 -8.91 15.82
C SER A 44 -8.38 -7.42 15.60
N PHE A 45 -7.58 -6.77 14.76
CA PHE A 45 -7.79 -5.39 14.36
C PHE A 45 -9.15 -5.22 13.66
N LEU A 46 -9.42 -6.01 12.63
CA LEU A 46 -10.68 -5.91 11.88
C LEU A 46 -11.89 -6.15 12.79
N ALA A 47 -11.83 -7.13 13.68
CA ALA A 47 -12.87 -7.41 14.65
C ALA A 47 -13.08 -6.21 15.60
N ALA A 48 -12.01 -5.69 16.19
CA ALA A 48 -12.08 -4.54 17.10
C ALA A 48 -12.65 -3.29 16.42
N PHE A 49 -12.23 -3.02 15.19
CA PHE A 49 -12.63 -1.81 14.47
C PHE A 49 -13.93 -1.94 13.65
N SER A 50 -14.43 -3.15 13.45
CA SER A 50 -15.73 -3.39 12.80
C SER A 50 -16.88 -2.71 13.55
N ALA A 51 -16.82 -2.66 14.89
CA ALA A 51 -17.83 -2.00 15.72
C ALA A 51 -17.92 -0.49 15.44
N TYR A 52 -16.78 0.16 15.15
CA TYR A 52 -16.72 1.59 14.85
C TYR A 52 -17.10 1.92 13.40
N ARG A 53 -17.17 0.92 12.52
CA ARG A 53 -17.60 1.13 11.14
C ARG A 53 -19.09 1.48 11.05
N ASP A 54 -19.92 0.93 11.93
CA ASP A 54 -21.38 1.03 11.83
C ASP A 54 -22.02 1.86 12.96
N THR A 55 -21.20 2.58 13.73
CA THR A 55 -21.66 3.58 14.70
C THR A 55 -21.76 4.97 14.07
N ASP A 56 -22.77 5.74 14.49
CA ASP A 56 -22.91 7.17 14.15
C ASP A 56 -22.02 8.07 15.04
N GLU A 57 -21.39 7.49 16.06
CA GLU A 57 -20.45 8.22 16.91
C GLU A 57 -19.16 8.51 16.13
N ARG A 58 -18.73 9.77 16.18
CA ARG A 58 -17.47 10.20 15.57
C ARG A 58 -16.31 9.84 16.49
N VAL A 59 -15.48 8.92 16.04
CA VAL A 59 -14.30 8.45 16.75
C VAL A 59 -13.05 8.81 15.93
N VAL A 60 -11.98 9.20 16.64
CA VAL A 60 -10.65 9.35 16.06
C VAL A 60 -9.84 8.11 16.41
N VAL A 61 -9.39 7.38 15.39
CA VAL A 61 -8.58 6.18 15.51
C VAL A 61 -7.11 6.56 15.36
N LEU A 62 -6.32 6.34 16.41
CA LEU A 62 -4.89 6.60 16.44
C LEU A 62 -4.13 5.27 16.46
N LEU A 63 -3.26 5.05 15.48
CA LEU A 63 -2.51 3.80 15.33
C LEU A 63 -1.01 4.09 15.25
N ASP A 64 -0.24 3.57 16.18
CA ASP A 64 1.21 3.67 16.14
C ASP A 64 1.80 2.43 15.46
N GLU A 65 2.49 2.63 14.34
CA GLU A 65 3.08 1.58 13.49
C GLU A 65 2.21 0.30 13.37
N PRO A 66 0.96 0.41 12.88
CA PRO A 66 0.06 -0.74 12.83
C PRO A 66 0.59 -1.79 11.84
N GLY A 67 0.35 -3.06 12.17
CA GLY A 67 0.64 -4.16 11.25
C GLY A 67 2.12 -4.43 11.02
N THR A 68 3.01 -4.07 11.95
CA THR A 68 4.45 -4.41 11.90
C THR A 68 4.72 -5.90 11.81
N SER A 69 3.81 -6.74 12.30
CA SER A 69 3.87 -8.21 12.18
C SER A 69 3.34 -8.75 10.84
N LEU A 70 2.77 -7.88 9.98
CA LEU A 70 2.23 -8.24 8.68
C LEU A 70 3.31 -8.19 7.60
N HIS A 71 3.16 -9.07 6.61
CA HIS A 71 3.96 -9.03 5.39
C HIS A 71 3.48 -7.88 4.50
N GLY A 72 4.31 -7.43 3.55
CA GLY A 72 4.03 -6.24 2.73
C GLY A 72 2.67 -6.25 2.02
N GLU A 73 2.27 -7.41 1.47
CA GLU A 73 0.95 -7.57 0.84
C GLU A 73 -0.20 -7.37 1.83
N ALA A 74 -0.10 -7.97 3.03
CA ALA A 74 -1.08 -7.83 4.09
C ALA A 74 -1.13 -6.40 4.68
N GLN A 75 0.00 -5.68 4.68
CA GLN A 75 0.02 -4.25 5.01
C GLN A 75 -0.72 -3.42 3.95
N GLY A 76 -0.62 -3.78 2.67
CA GLY A 76 -1.40 -3.18 1.59
C GLY A 76 -2.91 -3.45 1.72
N ASP A 77 -3.29 -4.68 2.10
CA ASP A 77 -4.68 -5.02 2.39
C ASP A 77 -5.25 -4.23 3.57
N PHE A 78 -4.45 -4.09 4.64
CA PHE A 78 -4.77 -3.23 5.77
C PHE A 78 -5.00 -1.78 5.35
N LEU A 79 -4.10 -1.22 4.54
CA LEU A 79 -4.22 0.14 4.02
C LEU A 79 -5.51 0.34 3.21
N ARG A 80 -5.87 -0.65 2.38
CA ARG A 80 -7.12 -0.65 1.61
C ARG A 80 -8.36 -0.66 2.51
N TYR A 81 -8.33 -1.43 3.60
CA TYR A 81 -9.41 -1.43 4.59
C TYR A 81 -9.53 -0.06 5.28
N VAL A 82 -8.40 0.53 5.70
CA VAL A 82 -8.38 1.85 6.35
C VAL A 82 -9.01 2.90 5.43
N TYR A 83 -8.61 2.98 4.16
CA TYR A 83 -9.17 3.99 3.25
C TYR A 83 -10.58 3.68 2.76
N GLY A 84 -10.90 2.40 2.52
CA GLY A 84 -12.15 2.00 1.87
C GLY A 84 -13.32 1.78 2.83
N GLN A 85 -13.05 1.44 4.08
CA GLN A 85 -14.08 1.04 5.05
C GLN A 85 -14.13 1.96 6.28
N LEU A 86 -12.97 2.30 6.85
CA LEU A 86 -12.92 3.07 8.11
C LEU A 86 -12.89 4.58 7.86
N GLY A 87 -11.97 5.04 7.01
CA GLY A 87 -11.73 6.44 6.66
C GLY A 87 -12.93 7.23 6.11
N PRO A 88 -13.91 6.62 5.41
CA PRO A 88 -15.10 7.35 4.94
C PRO A 88 -16.02 7.81 6.08
N LYS A 89 -15.99 7.15 7.24
CA LYS A 89 -16.87 7.44 8.38
C LYS A 89 -16.12 7.97 9.59
N GLN A 90 -14.91 7.49 9.83
CA GLN A 90 -14.10 7.78 11.01
C GLN A 90 -12.78 8.41 10.61
N GLN A 91 -12.25 9.30 11.46
CA GLN A 91 -10.93 9.89 11.23
C GLN A 91 -9.86 8.90 11.70
N VAL A 92 -8.91 8.56 10.82
CA VAL A 92 -7.81 7.64 11.13
C VAL A 92 -6.48 8.37 10.97
N LEU A 93 -5.66 8.37 12.02
CA LEU A 93 -4.26 8.84 11.97
C LEU A 93 -3.37 7.66 12.32
N TYR A 94 -2.32 7.46 11.53
CA TYR A 94 -1.33 6.44 11.81
C TYR A 94 0.09 6.91 11.50
N THR A 95 1.05 6.34 12.21
CA THR A 95 2.50 6.48 11.94
C THR A 95 2.99 5.21 11.23
N THR A 96 4.00 5.33 10.37
CA THR A 96 4.61 4.16 9.75
C THR A 96 6.01 4.47 9.22
N HIS A 97 6.89 3.48 9.31
CA HIS A 97 8.14 3.42 8.54
C HIS A 97 8.06 2.45 7.35
N SER A 98 6.93 1.74 7.19
CA SER A 98 6.75 0.78 6.09
C SER A 98 6.34 1.46 4.80
N GLN A 99 7.14 1.27 3.75
CA GLN A 99 6.79 1.68 2.39
C GLN A 99 5.52 1.00 1.86
N HIS A 100 5.13 -0.17 2.38
CA HIS A 100 3.89 -0.86 1.97
C HIS A 100 2.63 -0.23 2.57
N MET A 101 2.81 0.66 3.55
CA MET A 101 1.76 1.44 4.18
C MET A 101 1.65 2.88 3.64
N ILE A 102 2.31 3.14 2.52
CA ILE A 102 2.32 4.42 1.80
C ILE A 102 1.60 4.20 0.47
N ASP A 103 0.48 4.89 0.29
CA ASP A 103 -0.23 4.96 -0.99
C ASP A 103 0.23 6.22 -1.73
N PRO A 104 1.20 6.15 -2.66
CA PRO A 104 1.79 7.34 -3.29
C PRO A 104 0.75 8.17 -4.05
N THR A 105 -0.37 7.56 -4.40
CA THR A 105 -1.48 8.19 -5.10
C THR A 105 -2.18 9.20 -4.20
N ARG A 106 -2.14 9.02 -2.88
CA ARG A 106 -2.77 9.85 -1.82
C ARG A 106 -1.76 10.66 -1.01
N TYR A 107 -0.65 11.07 -1.62
CA TYR A 107 0.43 11.81 -0.94
C TYR A 107 -0.04 13.06 -0.18
N GLU A 108 -1.15 13.69 -0.58
CA GLU A 108 -1.72 14.86 0.10
C GLU A 108 -2.20 14.56 1.54
N THR A 109 -2.56 13.31 1.83
CA THR A 109 -2.98 12.89 3.17
C THR A 109 -1.78 12.61 4.08
N MET A 110 -0.56 12.61 3.53
CA MET A 110 0.65 12.27 4.26
C MET A 110 1.31 13.50 4.87
N ARG A 111 1.99 13.27 5.99
CA ARG A 111 2.87 14.25 6.62
C ARG A 111 4.20 13.59 6.88
N ALA A 112 5.28 14.24 6.47
CA ALA A 112 6.62 13.80 6.77
C ALA A 112 7.04 14.44 8.10
N ILE A 113 7.58 13.61 9.00
CA ILE A 113 8.08 14.05 10.30
C ILE A 113 9.61 13.95 10.24
N HIS A 114 10.28 15.07 10.47
CA HIS A 114 11.73 15.15 10.46
C HIS A 114 12.21 15.75 11.77
N ASP A 115 13.15 15.05 12.42
CA ASP A 115 13.96 15.65 13.46
C ASP A 115 15.04 16.51 12.79
N GLN A 116 14.94 17.82 12.96
CA GLN A 116 15.92 18.79 12.47
C GLN A 116 16.91 19.21 13.55
N ALA A 117 16.75 18.73 14.79
CA ALA A 117 17.68 19.01 15.85
C ALA A 117 19.07 18.49 15.46
N THR A 118 20.05 19.37 15.49
CA THR A 118 21.46 19.00 15.29
C THR A 118 22.21 19.16 16.61
N ARG A 119 23.43 18.60 16.69
CA ARG A 119 24.32 18.84 17.83
C ARG A 119 24.66 20.32 18.02
N GLU A 120 24.66 21.08 16.93
CA GLU A 120 25.02 22.50 16.89
C GLU A 120 23.82 23.40 17.18
N ASP A 121 22.63 22.98 16.74
CA ASP A 121 21.37 23.65 17.01
C ASP A 121 20.28 22.64 17.45
N PRO A 122 20.19 22.37 18.77
CA PRO A 122 19.14 21.52 19.33
C PRO A 122 17.74 22.16 19.27
N SER A 123 17.65 23.47 19.00
CA SER A 123 16.40 24.22 19.08
C SER A 123 15.50 24.04 17.85
N LEU A 124 16.06 23.51 16.76
CA LEU A 124 15.33 23.22 15.52
C LEU A 124 14.21 22.18 15.71
N GLY A 125 14.39 21.23 16.64
CA GLY A 125 13.35 20.29 17.06
C GLY A 125 12.76 19.44 15.92
N VAL A 126 11.48 19.05 16.08
CA VAL A 126 10.76 18.23 15.11
C VAL A 126 9.90 19.10 14.21
N VAL A 127 10.05 18.94 12.90
CA VAL A 127 9.27 19.62 11.87
C VAL A 127 8.35 18.63 11.18
N ILE A 128 7.08 19.03 11.03
CA ILE A 128 6.06 18.28 10.30
C ILE A 128 5.80 19.03 8.99
N THR A 129 6.09 18.38 7.86
CA THR A 129 5.88 18.95 6.53
C THR A 129 4.81 18.17 5.76
N SER A 130 4.06 18.87 4.91
CA SER A 130 3.28 18.19 3.87
C SER A 130 4.22 17.56 2.86
N VAL A 131 3.92 16.34 2.42
CA VAL A 131 4.65 15.74 1.30
C VAL A 131 4.34 16.54 0.04
N SER A 132 5.38 17.11 -0.58
CA SER A 132 5.27 17.81 -1.85
C SER A 132 6.13 17.10 -2.87
N LEU A 133 5.53 16.68 -3.98
CA LEU A 133 6.22 16.01 -5.09
C LEU A 133 7.20 16.95 -5.84
N SER A 134 7.17 18.25 -5.54
CA SER A 134 8.02 19.28 -6.14
C SER A 134 9.03 19.90 -5.17
N ALA A 135 9.07 19.48 -3.90
CA ALA A 135 9.94 20.06 -2.87
C ALA A 135 10.91 19.02 -2.27
N ASP A 136 11.84 19.53 -1.44
CA ASP A 136 13.00 18.86 -0.78
C ASP A 136 13.08 17.32 -0.97
N PRO A 137 14.17 16.81 -1.59
CA PRO A 137 14.43 15.38 -1.79
C PRO A 137 14.14 14.52 -0.54
N LYS A 138 14.41 15.04 0.66
CA LYS A 138 14.22 14.30 1.92
C LYS A 138 12.76 13.99 2.25
N THR A 139 11.82 14.81 1.79
CA THR A 139 10.37 14.62 2.03
C THR A 139 9.74 13.68 1.00
N ILE A 140 10.37 13.54 -0.16
CA ILE A 140 9.90 12.70 -1.26
C ILE A 140 10.36 11.24 -1.09
N LEU A 141 11.52 11.00 -0.47
CA LEU A 141 12.13 9.67 -0.35
C LEU A 141 11.16 8.54 0.08
N PRO A 142 10.28 8.70 1.08
CA PRO A 142 9.34 7.63 1.44
C PRO A 142 8.31 7.33 0.34
N VAL A 143 7.84 8.36 -0.37
CA VAL A 143 6.92 8.22 -1.50
C VAL A 143 7.63 7.63 -2.71
N GLU A 144 8.88 8.05 -2.97
CA GLU A 144 9.73 7.47 -4.02
C GLU A 144 10.05 6.00 -3.75
N ALA A 145 10.33 5.62 -2.50
CA ALA A 145 10.54 4.22 -2.13
C ALA A 145 9.29 3.38 -2.38
N ALA A 146 8.11 3.87 -1.97
CA ALA A 146 6.84 3.21 -2.23
C ALA A 146 6.53 3.09 -3.74
N LEU A 147 6.82 4.14 -4.52
CA LEU A 147 6.70 4.12 -5.98
C LEU A 147 7.67 3.13 -6.61
N GLY A 148 8.95 3.16 -6.23
CA GLY A 148 9.99 2.27 -6.72
C GLY A 148 9.66 0.81 -6.42
N TYR A 149 9.12 0.51 -5.25
CA TYR A 149 8.62 -0.82 -4.92
C TYR A 149 7.47 -1.25 -5.85
N SER A 150 6.47 -0.39 -6.04
CA SER A 150 5.34 -0.68 -6.95
C SER A 150 5.81 -0.94 -8.38
N VAL A 151 6.72 -0.10 -8.89
CA VAL A 151 7.35 -0.26 -10.20
C VAL A 151 8.10 -1.58 -10.31
N SER A 152 8.94 -1.89 -9.32
CA SER A 152 9.73 -3.12 -9.29
C SER A 152 8.84 -4.36 -9.33
N GLN A 153 7.75 -4.38 -8.56
CA GLN A 153 6.77 -5.47 -8.60
C GLN A 153 6.19 -5.66 -10.00
N HIS A 154 5.77 -4.58 -10.67
CA HIS A 154 5.21 -4.68 -12.03
C HIS A 154 6.22 -5.17 -13.07
N LEU A 155 7.48 -4.71 -12.99
CA LEU A 155 8.56 -5.13 -13.89
C LEU A 155 8.92 -6.61 -13.71
N PHE A 156 9.07 -7.08 -12.48
CA PHE A 156 9.50 -8.45 -12.21
C PHE A 156 8.37 -9.47 -12.29
N LEU A 157 7.13 -9.08 -11.96
CA LEU A 157 5.96 -9.97 -11.98
C LEU A 157 5.15 -9.87 -13.28
N GLY A 158 5.60 -9.08 -14.26
CA GLY A 158 5.12 -9.12 -15.65
C GLY A 158 3.67 -8.69 -15.85
N SER A 159 3.23 -7.66 -15.12
CA SER A 159 1.80 -7.30 -15.04
C SER A 159 1.37 -6.30 -16.13
N GLY A 160 1.44 -6.70 -17.41
CA GLY A 160 0.81 -5.99 -18.53
C GLY A 160 1.67 -4.96 -19.28
N PRO A 161 1.06 -4.10 -20.12
CA PRO A 161 1.77 -3.10 -20.92
C PRO A 161 2.45 -2.05 -20.03
N LEU A 162 3.60 -1.55 -20.49
CA LEU A 162 4.39 -0.57 -19.76
C LEU A 162 4.29 0.83 -20.35
N LEU A 163 4.08 1.84 -19.52
CA LEU A 163 4.14 3.26 -19.88
C LEU A 163 5.25 3.95 -19.08
N ALA A 164 6.32 4.33 -19.77
CA ALA A 164 7.38 5.14 -19.18
C ALA A 164 6.98 6.63 -19.17
N VAL A 165 7.24 7.32 -18.05
CA VAL A 165 6.96 8.76 -17.87
C VAL A 165 8.18 9.49 -17.34
N GLU A 166 8.27 10.81 -17.52
CA GLU A 166 9.49 11.58 -17.22
C GLU A 166 9.80 11.55 -15.72
N GLY A 167 8.80 11.73 -14.86
CA GLY A 167 8.99 11.75 -13.42
C GLY A 167 7.76 11.39 -12.59
N SER A 168 7.90 11.47 -11.27
CA SER A 168 6.83 11.20 -10.31
C SER A 168 5.61 12.10 -10.50
N SER A 169 5.80 13.34 -10.93
CA SER A 169 4.72 14.28 -11.26
C SER A 169 3.79 13.74 -12.35
N ASP A 170 4.35 13.20 -13.44
CA ASP A 170 3.55 12.64 -14.54
C ASP A 170 2.80 11.38 -14.11
N PHE A 171 3.48 10.53 -13.35
CA PHE A 171 2.89 9.32 -12.77
C PHE A 171 1.63 9.68 -11.98
N ILE A 172 1.74 10.65 -11.07
CA ILE A 172 0.62 11.10 -10.24
C ILE A 172 -0.46 11.77 -11.09
N PHE A 173 -0.08 12.63 -12.04
CA PHE A 173 -1.03 13.28 -12.93
C PHE A 173 -1.90 12.28 -13.70
N LEU A 174 -1.28 11.29 -14.34
CA LEU A 174 -1.99 10.28 -15.13
C LEU A 174 -2.96 9.47 -14.26
N LEU A 175 -2.51 9.09 -13.07
CA LEU A 175 -3.33 8.32 -12.16
C LEU A 175 -4.54 9.13 -11.65
N ARG A 176 -4.34 10.39 -11.25
CA ARG A 176 -5.43 11.27 -10.81
C ARG A 176 -6.40 11.59 -11.94
N MET A 177 -5.90 11.77 -13.16
CA MET A 177 -6.74 11.94 -14.34
C MET A 177 -7.60 10.69 -14.57
N SER A 178 -7.02 9.49 -14.45
CA SER A 178 -7.74 8.22 -14.55
C SER A 178 -8.86 8.11 -13.50
N ASP A 179 -8.54 8.34 -12.23
CA ASP A 179 -9.52 8.31 -11.13
C ASP A 179 -10.65 9.33 -11.36
N TYR A 180 -10.30 10.53 -11.82
CA TYR A 180 -11.27 11.57 -12.14
C TYR A 180 -12.20 11.14 -13.28
N LEU A 181 -11.66 10.56 -14.35
CA LEU A 181 -12.46 10.05 -15.47
C LEU A 181 -13.43 8.95 -15.01
N ILE A 182 -12.95 8.00 -14.20
CA ILE A 182 -13.76 6.92 -13.63
C ILE A 182 -14.89 7.50 -12.76
N SER A 183 -14.59 8.50 -11.93
CA SER A 183 -15.60 9.18 -11.09
C SER A 183 -16.71 9.86 -11.90
N LYS A 184 -16.44 10.20 -13.16
CA LYS A 184 -17.39 10.78 -14.12
C LYS A 184 -18.04 9.72 -15.03
N GLY A 185 -17.84 8.43 -14.77
CA GLY A 185 -18.37 7.33 -15.58
C GLY A 185 -17.69 7.17 -16.94
N ARG A 186 -16.48 7.70 -17.11
CA ARG A 186 -15.67 7.57 -18.33
C ARG A 186 -14.61 6.47 -18.16
N THR A 187 -14.06 6.02 -19.28
CA THR A 187 -12.95 5.07 -19.29
C THR A 187 -11.69 5.72 -18.70
N GLY A 188 -11.15 5.11 -17.64
CA GLY A 188 -9.83 5.44 -17.09
C GLY A 188 -8.70 4.65 -17.78
N LEU A 189 -7.52 4.68 -17.18
CA LEU A 189 -6.39 3.85 -17.59
C LEU A 189 -6.70 2.37 -17.34
N ASP A 190 -6.19 1.49 -18.21
CA ASP A 190 -6.30 0.04 -18.02
C ASP A 190 -5.62 -0.33 -16.69
N PRO A 191 -6.30 -1.01 -15.76
CA PRO A 191 -5.72 -1.44 -14.48
C PRO A 191 -4.47 -2.33 -14.62
N ARG A 192 -4.25 -2.92 -15.81
CA ARG A 192 -3.07 -3.71 -16.15
C ARG A 192 -1.92 -2.88 -16.72
N LEU A 193 -2.09 -1.57 -16.88
CA LEU A 193 -1.03 -0.69 -17.38
C LEU A 193 -0.10 -0.33 -16.23
N ALA A 194 1.17 -0.70 -16.34
CA ALA A 194 2.21 -0.33 -15.39
C ALA A 194 2.85 1.00 -15.80
N ILE A 195 2.76 2.03 -14.96
CA ILE A 195 3.37 3.35 -15.21
C ILE A 195 4.67 3.47 -14.43
N ILE A 196 5.76 3.85 -15.10
CA ILE A 196 7.09 3.92 -14.50
C ILE A 196 7.71 5.31 -14.72
N PRO A 197 8.01 6.06 -13.64
CA PRO A 197 8.83 7.26 -13.74
C PRO A 197 10.28 6.89 -14.02
N VAL A 198 10.86 7.42 -15.10
CA VAL A 198 12.23 7.09 -15.55
C VAL A 198 13.27 8.16 -15.22
N GLY A 199 12.86 9.29 -14.64
CA GLY A 199 13.76 10.39 -14.29
C GLY A 199 14.34 11.11 -15.51
N GLY A 200 13.58 11.22 -16.60
CA GLY A 200 13.97 11.89 -17.84
C GLY A 200 14.62 10.99 -18.90
N ILE A 201 14.49 11.40 -20.17
CA ILE A 201 14.96 10.67 -21.37
C ILE A 201 16.48 10.41 -21.33
N GLY A 202 17.25 11.26 -20.64
CA GLY A 202 18.69 11.11 -20.46
C GLY A 202 19.09 9.87 -19.65
N ASN A 203 18.23 9.38 -18.76
CA ASN A 203 18.48 8.19 -17.93
C ASN A 203 18.01 6.89 -18.58
N MET A 204 17.14 6.95 -19.61
CA MET A 204 16.73 5.75 -20.37
C MET A 204 17.88 5.20 -21.24
N SER A 205 18.80 6.06 -21.69
CA SER A 205 19.89 5.71 -22.60
C SER A 205 21.02 4.85 -21.99
N SER A 206 21.07 4.67 -20.66
CA SER A 206 22.21 4.02 -19.99
C SER A 206 21.89 2.64 -19.38
N SER A 207 20.74 2.06 -19.69
CA SER A 207 20.34 0.76 -19.14
C SER A 207 20.45 -0.35 -20.21
N PRO A 208 21.37 -1.32 -20.07
CA PRO A 208 21.66 -2.33 -21.11
C PRO A 208 20.48 -3.25 -21.48
N SER A 209 19.39 -3.23 -20.72
CA SER A 209 18.21 -4.07 -20.93
C SER A 209 17.21 -3.52 -21.96
N TRP A 210 17.32 -2.25 -22.36
CA TRP A 210 16.34 -1.61 -23.25
C TRP A 210 16.71 -1.64 -24.73
N ASP A 211 17.98 -1.87 -25.06
CA ASP A 211 18.45 -1.96 -26.44
C ASP A 211 18.12 -3.31 -27.11
N ALA A 212 17.57 -4.28 -26.37
CA ALA A 212 17.47 -5.65 -26.85
C ALA A 212 16.20 -6.01 -27.64
N ASP A 213 15.16 -5.16 -27.72
CA ASP A 213 13.90 -5.59 -28.35
C ASP A 213 13.12 -4.47 -29.06
N CYS A 214 13.81 -3.69 -29.89
CA CYS A 214 13.15 -2.88 -30.92
C CYS A 214 13.33 -3.55 -32.29
N PRO A 215 12.43 -4.45 -32.74
CA PRO A 215 12.50 -4.95 -34.10
C PRO A 215 12.24 -3.77 -35.05
N SER A 216 13.31 -3.33 -35.70
CA SER A 216 13.28 -2.31 -36.74
C SER A 216 12.17 -2.64 -37.75
N ALA A 217 11.15 -1.78 -37.85
CA ALA A 217 10.21 -1.78 -38.95
C ALA A 217 10.98 -1.42 -40.23
N ARG A 218 11.57 -2.43 -40.89
CA ARG A 218 12.07 -2.28 -42.27
C ARG A 218 10.87 -2.29 -43.20
N SER A 219 10.51 -1.11 -43.68
CA SER A 219 9.65 -0.94 -44.84
C SER A 219 10.28 -1.60 -46.06
N SER A 220 9.77 -2.78 -46.45
CA SER A 220 10.09 -3.42 -47.72
C SER A 220 9.23 -2.83 -48.83
N THR A 221 9.68 -1.71 -49.39
CA THR A 221 9.21 -1.23 -50.69
C THR A 221 10.42 -0.90 -51.54
N GLU A 222 10.93 -1.90 -52.25
CA GLU A 222 11.89 -1.70 -53.34
C GLU A 222 11.26 -2.23 -54.64
N PRO A 223 11.22 -1.43 -55.73
CA PRO A 223 10.52 -1.78 -56.95
C PRO A 223 11.36 -2.72 -57.83
N ARG A 224 10.71 -3.76 -58.39
CA ARG A 224 11.30 -4.65 -59.40
C ARG A 224 11.59 -3.88 -60.70
N PRO A 225 12.80 -3.96 -61.28
CA PRO A 225 13.05 -3.52 -62.65
C PRO A 225 12.62 -4.60 -63.66
N PRO A 226 12.37 -4.24 -64.93
CA PRO A 226 11.67 -5.10 -65.88
C PRO A 226 12.61 -6.06 -66.63
N ARG A 227 12.09 -7.29 -66.78
CA ARG A 227 12.43 -8.43 -67.64
C ARG A 227 13.78 -9.11 -67.43
#